data_AF-A0A800AQX0-F1
#
_entry.id   AF-A0A800AQX0-F1
#
_cell.length_a   1.000
_cell.length_b   1.000
_cell.length_c   1.000
_cell.angle_alpha   90.00
_cell.angle_beta   90.00
_cell.angle_gamma   90.00
#
_symmetry.space_group_name_H-M   'P 1'
#
loop_
_entity.id
_entity.type
_entity.pdbx_description
1 polymer ?
#
loop_
_entity_poly.entity_id
_entity_poly.type
_entity_poly.pdbx_seq_one_letter_code
_entity_poly.pdbx_strand_id
1 'polypeptide(L)'
;MHPYSINTEERKNILLVLAVLSIALSWGFYKILDYLQTSLPWWIENPSVLFFYGIIFVIFDKWLWRYFTFIGLIKTPNLNGEWNGYIKSSFDDHASEIKATLKIFQDWTRIKVLLVTEQSSSRSETASIIISTPEGEYLSYQYINEPKPGAVETMSIHRGTARLLFNKEKNSLEGEYYSGRDRQNFGSLYFVRSSK
;
A
#
# COMPACT_ATOMS: atom_id res chain seq x y z
N MET A 1 -5.10 -7.82 -2.40
CA MET A 1 -4.60 -6.43 -2.62
C MET A 1 -4.93 -5.99 -4.03
N HIS A 2 -5.19 -4.71 -4.25
CA HIS A 2 -5.45 -4.12 -5.56
C HIS A 2 -4.31 -3.15 -5.93
N PRO A 3 -4.11 -2.81 -7.22
CA PRO A 3 -3.22 -1.71 -7.59
C PRO A 3 -3.63 -0.40 -6.90
N TYR A 4 -2.67 0.48 -6.68
CA TYR A 4 -2.92 1.85 -6.22
C TYR A 4 -2.14 2.84 -7.05
N SER A 5 -2.61 4.07 -7.16
CA SER A 5 -1.90 5.14 -7.88
C SER A 5 -1.01 5.95 -6.95
N ILE A 6 0.00 6.59 -7.55
CA ILE A 6 0.82 7.63 -6.91
C ILE A 6 0.86 8.84 -7.85
N ASN A 7 1.09 10.05 -7.30
CA ASN A 7 1.14 11.28 -8.08
C ASN A 7 2.56 11.66 -8.56
N THR A 8 3.48 10.69 -8.64
CA THR A 8 4.87 10.91 -9.05
C THR A 8 5.27 9.96 -10.17
N GLU A 9 6.29 10.34 -10.94
CA GLU A 9 6.84 9.53 -12.04
C GLU A 9 7.83 8.44 -11.57
N GLU A 10 8.02 8.26 -10.26
CA GLU A 10 9.07 7.37 -9.74
C GLU A 10 8.86 5.91 -10.19
N ARG A 11 7.61 5.48 -10.38
CA ARG A 11 7.30 4.14 -10.90
C ARG A 11 7.88 3.92 -12.28
N LYS A 12 7.71 4.88 -13.19
CA LYS A 12 8.25 4.80 -14.54
C LYS A 12 9.77 4.72 -14.51
N ASN A 13 10.41 5.58 -13.72
CA ASN A 13 11.88 5.62 -13.61
C ASN A 13 12.44 4.31 -13.05
N ILE A 14 11.82 3.75 -12.01
CA ILE A 14 12.25 2.48 -11.42
C ILE A 14 12.08 1.33 -12.42
N LEU A 15 10.96 1.27 -13.15
CA LEU A 15 10.76 0.23 -14.17
C LEU A 15 11.84 0.29 -15.26
N LEU A 16 12.26 1.49 -15.67
CA LEU A 16 13.38 1.68 -16.60
C LEU A 16 14.72 1.22 -16.00
N VAL A 17 14.99 1.56 -14.74
CA VAL A 17 16.21 1.10 -14.04
C VAL A 17 16.24 -0.43 -13.96
N LEU A 18 15.13 -1.07 -13.60
CA LEU A 18 15.03 -2.52 -13.57
C LEU A 18 15.27 -3.12 -14.97
N ALA A 19 14.76 -2.50 -16.04
CA ALA A 19 15.01 -2.96 -17.41
C ALA A 19 16.50 -2.86 -17.81
N VAL A 20 17.19 -1.79 -17.43
CA VAL A 20 18.65 -1.68 -17.68
C VAL A 20 19.42 -2.71 -16.86
N LEU A 21 19.05 -2.91 -15.59
CA LEU A 21 19.67 -3.92 -14.72
C LEU A 21 19.47 -5.34 -15.26
N SER A 22 18.30 -5.67 -15.81
CA SER A 22 18.07 -7.01 -16.37
C SER A 22 18.91 -7.28 -17.63
N ILE A 23 19.19 -6.26 -18.45
CA ILE A 23 20.12 -6.36 -19.58
C ILE A 23 21.54 -6.63 -19.08
N ALA A 24 21.99 -5.86 -18.08
CA ALA A 24 23.32 -6.05 -17.49
C ALA A 24 23.48 -7.44 -16.85
N LEU A 25 22.45 -7.94 -16.16
CA LEU A 25 22.43 -9.29 -15.59
C LEU A 25 22.45 -10.38 -16.65
N SER A 26 21.66 -10.25 -17.72
CA SER A 26 21.66 -11.21 -18.83
C SER A 26 23.01 -11.26 -19.53
N TRP A 27 23.62 -10.11 -19.78
CA TRP A 27 24.97 -10.02 -20.35
C TRP A 27 26.03 -10.59 -19.41
N GLY A 28 25.96 -10.27 -18.11
CA GLY A 28 26.87 -10.81 -17.10
C GLY A 28 26.76 -12.33 -16.98
N PHE A 29 25.55 -12.88 -17.01
CA PHE A 29 25.32 -14.32 -17.01
C PHE A 29 25.96 -15.00 -18.22
N TYR A 30 25.76 -14.44 -19.42
CA TYR A 30 26.43 -14.93 -20.63
C TYR A 30 27.96 -14.91 -20.49
N LYS A 31 28.54 -13.82 -19.95
CA LYS A 31 29.99 -13.71 -19.72
C LYS A 31 30.53 -14.71 -18.70
N ILE A 32 29.75 -15.04 -17.67
CA ILE A 32 30.13 -16.05 -16.68
C ILE A 32 30.18 -17.44 -17.32
N LEU A 33 29.19 -17.80 -18.14
CA LEU A 33 29.19 -19.09 -18.85
C LEU A 33 30.38 -19.22 -19.80
N ASP A 34 30.67 -18.15 -20.55
CA ASP A 34 31.81 -18.07 -21.48
C ASP A 34 33.15 -18.24 -20.73
N TYR A 35 33.32 -17.55 -19.61
CA TYR A 35 34.52 -17.65 -18.77
C TYR A 35 34.69 -19.04 -18.16
N LEU A 36 33.62 -19.67 -17.69
CA LEU A 36 33.64 -21.02 -17.12
C LEU A 36 33.70 -22.12 -18.19
N GLN A 37 33.74 -21.75 -19.48
CA GLN A 37 33.73 -22.69 -20.63
C GLN A 37 32.62 -23.73 -20.53
N THR A 38 31.51 -23.38 -19.89
CA THR A 38 30.41 -24.29 -19.57
C THR A 38 29.24 -23.95 -20.48
N SER A 39 28.76 -24.94 -21.23
CA SER A 39 27.49 -24.83 -21.94
C SER A 39 26.33 -25.20 -21.02
N LEU A 40 25.18 -24.59 -21.25
CA LEU A 40 23.95 -25.06 -20.65
C LEU A 40 23.59 -26.43 -21.25
N PRO A 41 23.01 -27.34 -20.47
CA PRO A 41 22.42 -28.56 -21.00
C PRO A 41 21.48 -28.27 -22.16
N TRP A 42 21.36 -29.19 -23.12
CA TRP A 42 20.55 -28.99 -24.34
C TRP A 42 19.07 -28.67 -24.09
N TRP A 43 18.56 -28.99 -22.90
CA TRP A 43 17.19 -28.73 -22.46
C TRP A 43 17.02 -27.40 -21.69
N ILE A 44 18.10 -26.63 -21.46
CA ILE A 44 18.06 -25.30 -20.83
C ILE A 44 18.47 -24.24 -21.86
N GLU A 45 17.54 -23.34 -22.17
CA GLU A 45 17.85 -22.15 -22.95
C GLU A 45 18.53 -21.06 -22.10
N ASN A 46 19.33 -20.21 -22.74
CA ASN A 46 19.97 -19.09 -22.07
C ASN A 46 18.89 -18.13 -21.51
N PRO A 47 18.87 -17.84 -20.20
CA PRO A 47 17.85 -16.99 -19.62
C PRO A 47 17.79 -15.61 -20.29
N SER A 48 16.60 -15.25 -20.76
CA SER A 48 16.37 -14.00 -21.48
C SER A 48 16.41 -12.78 -20.56
N VAL A 49 16.55 -11.59 -21.14
CA VAL A 49 16.43 -10.31 -20.41
C VAL A 49 15.10 -10.22 -19.65
N LEU A 50 14.01 -10.75 -20.22
CA LEU A 50 12.68 -10.76 -19.58
C LEU A 50 12.63 -11.67 -18.35
N PHE A 51 13.36 -12.79 -18.37
CA PHE A 51 13.47 -13.67 -17.22
C PHE A 51 14.11 -12.95 -16.03
N PHE A 52 15.26 -12.31 -16.24
CA PHE A 52 15.92 -11.52 -15.22
C PHE A 52 15.05 -10.36 -14.75
N TYR A 53 14.37 -9.66 -15.68
CA TYR A 53 13.44 -8.58 -15.36
C TYR A 53 12.31 -9.05 -14.43
N GLY A 54 11.69 -10.19 -14.72
CA GLY A 54 10.63 -10.75 -13.88
C GLY A 54 11.10 -11.03 -12.47
N ILE A 55 12.28 -11.64 -12.31
CA ILE A 55 12.87 -11.94 -10.99
C ILE A 55 13.14 -10.66 -10.21
N ILE A 56 13.89 -9.72 -10.77
CA ILE A 56 14.24 -8.47 -10.07
C ILE A 56 12.99 -7.64 -9.77
N PHE A 57 11.99 -7.64 -10.65
CA PHE A 57 10.74 -6.94 -10.42
C PHE A 57 9.98 -7.52 -9.22
N VAL A 58 9.83 -8.85 -9.14
CA VAL A 58 9.17 -9.49 -7.98
C VAL A 58 9.93 -9.21 -6.69
N ILE A 59 11.26 -9.34 -6.73
CA ILE A 59 12.10 -9.05 -5.57
C ILE A 59 11.96 -7.59 -5.13
N PHE A 60 11.94 -6.68 -6.10
CA PHE A 60 11.80 -5.26 -5.85
C PHE A 60 10.42 -4.92 -5.29
N ASP A 61 9.34 -5.40 -5.90
CA ASP A 61 7.95 -5.13 -5.53
C ASP A 61 7.59 -5.62 -4.13
N LYS A 62 8.14 -6.77 -3.72
CA LYS A 62 7.84 -7.39 -2.42
C LYS A 62 8.71 -6.89 -1.28
N TRP A 63 10.00 -6.65 -1.54
CA TRP A 63 10.97 -6.43 -0.46
C TRP A 63 11.85 -5.20 -0.64
N LEU A 64 12.59 -5.08 -1.75
CA LEU A 64 13.67 -4.08 -1.83
C LEU A 64 13.17 -2.64 -1.77
N TRP A 65 11.98 -2.34 -2.31
CA TRP A 65 11.44 -0.99 -2.28
C TRP A 65 11.39 -0.40 -0.87
N ARG A 66 11.11 -1.23 0.16
CA ARG A 66 11.01 -0.78 1.56
C ARG A 66 12.35 -0.28 2.08
N TYR A 67 13.44 -0.97 1.71
CA TYR A 67 14.80 -0.55 2.03
C TYR A 67 15.15 0.75 1.30
N PHE A 68 14.80 0.85 0.01
CA PHE A 68 15.04 2.06 -0.78
C PHE A 68 14.24 3.28 -0.29
N THR A 69 13.03 3.09 0.25
CA THR A 69 12.29 4.14 0.95
C THR A 69 12.99 4.56 2.24
N PHE A 70 13.55 3.60 3.01
CA PHE A 70 14.27 3.91 4.25
C PHE A 70 15.51 4.77 4.02
N ILE A 71 16.28 4.50 2.95
CA ILE A 71 17.45 5.31 2.58
C ILE A 71 17.11 6.55 1.73
N GLY A 72 15.82 6.84 1.48
CA GLY A 72 15.37 8.05 0.81
C GLY A 72 15.48 8.07 -0.71
N LEU A 73 15.73 6.92 -1.37
CA LEU A 73 15.77 6.82 -2.83
C LEU A 73 14.36 6.67 -3.45
N ILE A 74 13.40 6.14 -2.69
CA ILE A 74 11.99 6.04 -3.09
C ILE A 74 11.17 6.93 -2.19
N LYS A 75 10.29 7.75 -2.80
CA LYS A 75 9.45 8.68 -2.03
C LYS A 75 8.17 8.03 -1.55
N THR A 76 7.65 6.99 -2.23
CA THR A 76 6.48 6.26 -1.75
C THR A 76 6.68 5.80 -0.30
N PRO A 77 5.83 6.25 0.65
CA PRO A 77 5.95 5.86 2.04
C PRO A 77 5.57 4.39 2.23
N ASN A 78 6.26 3.75 3.18
CA ASN A 78 5.93 2.42 3.63
C ASN A 78 4.87 2.47 4.74
N LEU A 79 3.61 2.31 4.36
CA LEU A 79 2.46 2.28 5.26
C LEU A 79 2.15 0.88 5.81
N ASN A 80 2.89 -0.16 5.40
CA ASN A 80 2.67 -1.54 5.86
C ASN A 80 2.61 -1.65 7.37
N GLY A 81 1.60 -2.35 7.88
CA GLY A 81 1.54 -2.72 9.28
C GLY A 81 0.14 -2.58 9.85
N GLU A 82 0.09 -2.76 11.17
CA GLU A 82 -1.10 -2.55 11.98
C GLU A 82 -1.00 -1.20 12.68
N TRP A 83 -2.11 -0.50 12.72
CA TRP A 83 -2.25 0.81 13.33
C TRP A 83 -3.48 0.80 14.22
N ASN A 84 -3.33 1.27 15.45
CA ASN A 84 -4.39 1.26 16.45
C ASN A 84 -4.78 2.69 16.80
N GLY A 85 -6.07 2.91 17.02
CA GLY A 85 -6.59 4.22 17.34
C GLY A 85 -8.11 4.22 17.39
N TYR A 86 -8.71 5.30 16.88
CA TYR A 86 -10.14 5.52 17.03
C TYR A 86 -10.76 6.25 15.84
N ILE A 87 -12.10 6.18 15.79
CA ILE A 87 -12.96 6.90 14.86
C ILE A 87 -13.95 7.73 15.67
N LYS A 88 -14.16 8.99 15.30
CA LYS A 88 -15.28 9.82 15.78
C LYS A 88 -16.23 10.06 14.63
N SER A 89 -17.52 9.80 14.83
CA SER A 89 -18.53 9.79 13.76
C SER A 89 -19.57 10.89 13.99
N SER A 90 -20.04 11.50 12.91
CA SER A 90 -21.18 12.44 12.97
C SER A 90 -22.50 11.76 13.40
N PHE A 91 -22.57 10.43 13.37
CA PHE A 91 -23.73 9.65 13.79
C PHE A 91 -24.13 9.90 15.26
N ASP A 92 -23.14 10.05 16.14
CA ASP A 92 -23.32 10.36 17.55
C ASP A 92 -22.77 11.75 17.90
N ASP A 93 -22.78 12.67 16.92
CA ASP A 93 -22.26 14.04 17.04
C ASP A 93 -20.79 14.09 17.53
N HIS A 94 -19.98 13.12 17.09
CA HIS A 94 -18.56 12.98 17.45
C HIS A 94 -18.30 12.79 18.95
N ALA A 95 -19.32 12.40 19.72
CA ALA A 95 -19.23 12.28 21.17
C ALA A 95 -18.33 11.10 21.60
N SER A 96 -18.36 9.98 20.87
CA SER A 96 -17.66 8.76 21.28
C SER A 96 -16.44 8.46 20.42
N GLU A 97 -15.39 7.95 21.07
CA GLU A 97 -14.24 7.34 20.40
C GLU A 97 -14.48 5.85 20.17
N ILE A 98 -14.74 5.47 18.93
CA ILE A 98 -14.89 4.08 18.54
C ILE A 98 -13.50 3.50 18.29
N LYS A 99 -13.06 2.61 19.17
CA LYS A 99 -11.78 1.89 19.00
C LYS A 99 -11.74 1.16 17.67
N ALA A 100 -10.64 1.34 16.94
CA ALA A 100 -10.46 0.80 15.61
C ALA A 100 -9.01 0.37 15.37
N THR A 101 -8.86 -0.69 14.58
CA THR A 101 -7.58 -1.19 14.08
C THR A 101 -7.56 -1.08 12.57
N LEU A 102 -6.57 -0.37 12.04
CA LEU A 102 -6.29 -0.23 10.61
C LEU A 102 -5.12 -1.14 10.23
N LYS A 103 -5.34 -2.08 9.33
CA LYS A 103 -4.30 -2.97 8.79
C LYS A 103 -4.04 -2.61 7.34
N ILE A 104 -2.80 -2.22 7.05
CA ILE A 104 -2.35 -1.87 5.71
C ILE A 104 -1.38 -2.93 5.22
N PHE A 105 -1.73 -3.58 4.12
CA PHE A 105 -0.86 -4.47 3.36
C PHE A 105 -0.42 -3.73 2.11
N GLN A 106 0.88 -3.59 1.90
CA GLN A 106 1.45 -2.83 0.81
C GLN A 106 2.67 -3.54 0.22
N ASP A 107 2.60 -3.76 -1.09
CA ASP A 107 3.73 -4.00 -1.96
C ASP A 107 4.01 -2.69 -2.70
N TRP A 108 5.08 -2.62 -3.48
CA TRP A 108 5.40 -1.42 -4.23
C TRP A 108 4.28 -1.00 -5.19
N THR A 109 3.62 -1.98 -5.83
CA THR A 109 2.55 -1.75 -6.82
C THR A 109 1.12 -1.95 -6.30
N ARG A 110 0.95 -2.66 -5.17
CA ARG A 110 -0.37 -3.09 -4.68
C ARG A 110 -0.58 -2.71 -3.22
N ILE A 111 -1.82 -2.40 -2.85
CA ILE A 111 -2.21 -2.10 -1.47
C ILE A 111 -3.53 -2.80 -1.12
N LYS A 112 -3.77 -3.00 0.17
CA LYS A 112 -5.07 -3.31 0.75
C LYS A 112 -5.15 -2.64 2.10
N VAL A 113 -6.23 -1.91 2.33
CA VAL A 113 -6.55 -1.32 3.63
C VAL A 113 -7.72 -2.10 4.21
N LEU A 114 -7.57 -2.57 5.44
CA LEU A 114 -8.64 -3.16 6.23
C LEU A 114 -8.81 -2.32 7.49
N LEU A 115 -10.02 -1.93 7.80
CA LEU A 115 -10.36 -1.28 9.06
C LEU A 115 -11.30 -2.20 9.83
N VAL A 116 -11.03 -2.41 11.11
CA VAL A 116 -11.82 -3.28 11.98
C VAL A 116 -12.22 -2.50 13.21
N THR A 117 -13.51 -2.48 13.52
CA THR A 117 -14.07 -1.98 14.78
C THR A 117 -14.76 -3.14 15.51
N GLU A 118 -15.34 -2.89 16.68
CA GLU A 118 -16.20 -3.88 17.35
C GLU A 118 -17.43 -4.23 16.50
N GLN A 119 -18.03 -3.23 15.86
CA GLN A 119 -19.33 -3.32 15.19
C GLN A 119 -19.23 -3.68 13.70
N SER A 120 -18.11 -3.39 13.04
CA SER A 120 -17.96 -3.61 11.59
C SER A 120 -16.54 -3.89 11.15
N SER A 121 -16.41 -4.24 9.87
CA SER A 121 -15.14 -4.27 9.16
C SER A 121 -15.30 -3.63 7.79
N SER A 122 -14.31 -2.84 7.37
CA SER A 122 -14.27 -2.28 6.03
C SER A 122 -13.00 -2.68 5.29
N ARG A 123 -13.10 -2.73 3.97
CA ARG A 123 -12.00 -3.09 3.07
C ARG A 123 -11.93 -2.15 1.89
N SER A 124 -10.71 -1.77 1.49
CA SER A 124 -10.52 -0.89 0.35
C SER A 124 -10.93 -1.56 -0.97
N GLU A 125 -11.58 -0.79 -1.84
CA GLU A 125 -11.87 -1.15 -3.24
C GLU A 125 -10.86 -0.49 -4.18
N THR A 126 -10.48 0.76 -3.91
CA THR A 126 -9.46 1.53 -4.65
C THR A 126 -8.63 2.36 -3.67
N ALA A 127 -7.40 2.73 -4.05
CA ALA A 127 -6.55 3.61 -3.25
C ALA A 127 -5.55 4.40 -4.09
N SER A 128 -5.10 5.52 -3.54
CA SER A 128 -3.99 6.34 -4.02
C SER A 128 -3.13 6.81 -2.85
N ILE A 129 -1.82 6.94 -3.06
CA ILE A 129 -0.91 7.60 -2.13
C ILE A 129 -0.41 8.87 -2.81
N ILE A 130 -0.68 10.00 -2.20
CA ILE A 130 -0.29 11.32 -2.70
C ILE A 130 0.93 11.77 -1.89
N ILE A 131 2.03 12.06 -2.58
CA ILE A 131 3.37 12.23 -1.97
C ILE A 131 3.85 13.68 -2.14
N SER A 132 3.76 14.22 -3.35
CA SER A 132 4.29 15.55 -3.69
C SER A 132 3.24 16.65 -3.53
N THR A 133 2.78 16.93 -2.31
CA THR A 133 1.76 17.94 -2.04
C THR A 133 2.09 18.80 -0.80
N PRO A 134 1.78 20.12 -0.79
CA PRO A 134 2.04 21.01 0.34
C PRO A 134 1.40 20.58 1.66
N GLU A 135 0.27 19.87 1.59
CA GLU A 135 -0.47 19.36 2.75
C GLU A 135 0.24 18.17 3.43
N GLY A 136 1.30 17.64 2.83
CA GLY A 136 1.99 16.42 3.26
C GLY A 136 1.50 15.17 2.53
N GLU A 137 2.14 14.04 2.84
CA GLU A 137 1.85 12.74 2.20
C GLU A 137 0.56 12.15 2.76
N TYR A 138 -0.38 11.73 1.93
CA TYR A 138 -1.64 11.14 2.41
C TYR A 138 -2.10 9.93 1.59
N LEU A 139 -2.75 9.00 2.28
CA LEU A 139 -3.46 7.86 1.72
C LEU A 139 -4.92 8.25 1.50
N SER A 140 -5.42 8.11 0.27
CA SER A 140 -6.83 8.29 -0.07
C SER A 140 -7.38 6.97 -0.60
N TYR A 141 -8.49 6.47 -0.04
CA TYR A 141 -9.05 5.19 -0.48
C TYR A 141 -10.57 5.15 -0.37
N GLN A 142 -11.19 4.45 -1.33
CA GLN A 142 -12.59 4.07 -1.23
C GLN A 142 -12.71 2.73 -0.53
N TYR A 143 -13.76 2.56 0.27
CA TYR A 143 -14.00 1.35 1.02
C TYR A 143 -15.45 0.89 0.90
N ILE A 144 -15.64 -0.42 1.10
CA ILE A 144 -16.93 -1.01 1.45
C ILE A 144 -16.85 -1.47 2.92
N ASN A 145 -17.84 -1.08 3.72
CA ASN A 145 -18.02 -1.50 5.10
C ASN A 145 -19.11 -2.57 5.20
N GLU A 146 -18.82 -3.63 5.93
CA GLU A 146 -19.74 -4.72 6.25
C GLU A 146 -19.94 -4.78 7.78
N PRO A 147 -21.19 -4.70 8.26
CA PRO A 147 -21.52 -4.91 9.66
C PRO A 147 -21.17 -6.32 10.12
N LYS A 148 -20.80 -6.48 11.40
CA LYS A 148 -20.62 -7.80 12.02
C LYS A 148 -21.97 -8.38 12.49
N PRO A 149 -22.06 -9.70 12.77
CA PRO A 149 -23.31 -10.33 13.21
C PRO A 149 -23.98 -9.71 14.44
N GLY A 150 -23.21 -9.07 15.33
CA GLY A 150 -23.71 -8.38 16.53
C GLY A 150 -23.76 -6.85 16.40
N ALA A 151 -23.74 -6.32 15.17
CA ALA A 151 -23.82 -4.89 14.95
C ALA A 151 -25.22 -4.34 15.28
N VAL A 152 -25.29 -3.06 15.65
CA VAL A 152 -26.58 -2.34 15.76
C VAL A 152 -27.36 -2.41 14.45
N GLU A 153 -28.69 -2.56 14.53
CA GLU A 153 -29.55 -2.76 13.35
C GLU A 153 -29.46 -1.65 12.30
N THR A 154 -29.15 -0.42 12.73
CA THR A 154 -28.98 0.74 11.85
C THR A 154 -27.68 0.69 11.04
N MET A 155 -26.77 -0.25 11.33
CA MET A 155 -25.53 -0.42 10.59
C MET A 155 -25.74 -1.35 9.41
N SER A 156 -25.87 -0.77 8.22
CA SER A 156 -25.96 -1.49 6.95
C SER A 156 -24.64 -1.47 6.17
N ILE A 157 -24.56 -2.32 5.15
CA ILE A 157 -23.45 -2.29 4.17
C ILE A 157 -23.46 -0.93 3.48
N HIS A 158 -22.32 -0.26 3.46
CA HIS A 158 -22.19 1.04 2.80
C HIS A 158 -20.79 1.26 2.24
N ARG A 159 -20.68 2.18 1.30
CA ARG A 159 -19.40 2.65 0.75
C ARG A 159 -19.04 4.01 1.30
N GLY A 160 -17.77 4.36 1.21
CA GLY A 160 -17.29 5.68 1.59
C GLY A 160 -15.88 5.90 1.08
N THR A 161 -15.33 7.08 1.40
CA THR A 161 -13.94 7.43 1.13
C THR A 161 -13.31 7.88 2.43
N ALA A 162 -12.03 7.54 2.61
CA ALA A 162 -11.22 8.05 3.70
C ALA A 162 -9.94 8.68 3.14
N ARG A 163 -9.51 9.76 3.78
CA ARG A 163 -8.25 10.45 3.50
C ARG A 163 -7.46 10.54 4.80
N LEU A 164 -6.27 9.96 4.83
CA LEU A 164 -5.40 9.86 6.00
C LEU A 164 -4.03 10.47 5.69
N LEU A 165 -3.73 11.60 6.31
CA LEU A 165 -2.42 12.23 6.30
C LEU A 165 -1.43 11.38 7.10
N PHE A 166 -0.27 11.10 6.52
CA PHE A 166 0.79 10.34 7.15
C PHE A 166 1.80 11.28 7.81
N ASN A 167 1.91 11.18 9.13
CA ASN A 167 2.96 11.85 9.89
C ASN A 167 4.11 10.86 10.15
N LYS A 168 5.22 11.07 9.43
CA LYS A 168 6.41 10.21 9.52
C LYS A 168 7.10 10.25 10.88
N GLU A 169 7.14 11.42 11.53
CA GLU A 169 7.80 11.59 12.84
C GLU A 169 7.03 10.87 13.95
N LYS A 170 5.70 11.02 13.96
CA LYS A 170 4.82 10.41 14.96
C LYS A 170 4.44 8.97 14.63
N ASN A 171 4.78 8.48 13.44
CA ASN A 171 4.26 7.23 12.89
C ASN A 171 2.73 7.13 13.06
N SER A 172 2.02 8.19 12.65
CA SER A 172 0.57 8.28 12.78
C SER A 172 -0.12 8.55 11.44
N LEU A 173 -1.38 8.14 11.36
CA LEU A 173 -2.30 8.40 10.26
C LEU A 173 -3.50 9.15 10.83
N GLU A 174 -3.78 10.34 10.32
CA GLU A 174 -4.87 11.20 10.79
C GLU A 174 -5.65 11.77 9.62
N GLY A 175 -6.96 11.84 9.73
CA GLY A 175 -7.75 12.55 8.74
C GLY A 175 -9.23 12.25 8.88
N GLU A 176 -9.91 12.15 7.75
CA GLU A 176 -11.37 12.18 7.69
C GLU A 176 -11.91 11.09 6.79
N TYR A 177 -13.15 10.68 7.06
CA TYR A 177 -13.95 9.88 6.14
C TYR A 177 -15.29 10.54 5.88
N TYR A 178 -15.88 10.17 4.76
CA TYR A 178 -17.29 10.38 4.47
C TYR A 178 -17.88 9.11 3.87
N SER A 179 -19.10 8.79 4.28
CA SER A 179 -19.88 7.70 3.73
C SER A 179 -20.71 8.16 2.53
N GLY A 180 -21.14 7.21 1.72
CA GLY A 180 -21.96 7.45 0.53
C GLY A 180 -23.32 8.04 0.87
N ARG A 181 -24.05 8.39 -0.20
CA ARG A 181 -25.35 9.10 -0.14
C ARG A 181 -26.40 8.43 0.76
N ASP A 182 -26.31 7.12 0.94
CA ASP A 182 -27.29 6.36 1.73
C ASP A 182 -27.13 6.59 3.24
N ARG A 183 -25.92 6.93 3.71
CA ARG A 183 -25.61 7.08 5.14
C ARG A 183 -25.27 8.52 5.52
N GLN A 184 -24.58 9.26 4.65
CA GLN A 184 -24.20 10.68 4.82
C GLN A 184 -23.46 11.03 6.12
N ASN A 185 -22.92 10.02 6.81
CA ASN A 185 -22.03 10.21 7.95
C ASN A 185 -20.65 10.63 7.47
N PHE A 186 -20.02 11.50 8.25
CA PHE A 186 -18.62 11.87 8.13
C PHE A 186 -17.96 11.79 9.50
N GLY A 187 -16.65 11.93 9.56
CA GLY A 187 -15.96 11.88 10.83
C GLY A 187 -14.46 11.89 10.70
N SER A 188 -13.78 11.92 11.84
CA SER A 188 -12.33 11.90 11.93
C SER A 188 -11.81 10.51 12.32
N LEU A 189 -10.60 10.21 11.85
CA LEU A 189 -9.87 9.01 12.21
C LEU A 189 -8.47 9.40 12.67
N TYR A 190 -8.00 8.72 13.70
CA TYR A 190 -6.64 8.86 14.19
C TYR A 190 -6.09 7.48 14.53
N PHE A 191 -4.91 7.16 14.00
CA PHE A 191 -4.22 5.89 14.23
C PHE A 191 -2.74 6.11 14.47
N VAL A 192 -2.17 5.34 15.39
CA VAL A 192 -0.73 5.26 15.63
C VAL A 192 -0.26 3.86 15.25
N ARG A 193 0.89 3.78 14.58
CA ARG A 193 1.48 2.50 14.19
C ARG A 193 1.79 1.67 15.43
N SER A 194 1.32 0.43 15.47
CA SER A 194 1.67 -0.49 16.53
C SER A 194 3.17 -0.79 16.49
N SER A 195 3.86 -0.61 17.61
CA SER A 195 5.20 -1.17 17.78
C SER A 195 5.10 -2.69 17.65
N LYS A 196 5.86 -3.27 16.71
CA LYS A 196 6.08 -4.71 16.67
C LYS A 196 7.04 -5.13 17.77
#